data_AF-F4WL59-F1
#
_entry.id   AF-F4WL59-F1
#
_cell.length_a   1.000
_cell.length_b   1.000
_cell.length_c   1.000
_cell.angle_alpha   90.00
_cell.angle_beta   90.00
_cell.angle_gamma   90.00
#
_symmetry.space_group_name_H-M   'P 1'
#
loop_
_entity.id
_entity.type
_entity.pdbx_description
1 polymer ?
#
loop_
_entity_poly.entity_id
_entity_poly.type
_entity_poly.pdbx_seq_one_letter_code
_entity_poly.pdbx_strand_id
1 'polypeptide(L)'
;MDMMARRTHVAIPEFYVGSVLAVTYSEPHAPGKVNKFVGICIERKGSGLRATCVLRNIVNNQGIEVIYELYDPAIQKIECLRLERRLDSHLRYLRDAPAEYSTFPFDMEPEYLPEDAPVPVNEIKVQLNPRPWLEKWERQELKGITELQLSNKRIMKAKATATPWEKYDLMKKYRETIPKEDQNEIFDEVYTKLHEMEITKRRQKHKRTFVRPQKTG
;
A
#
# COMPACT_ATOMS: atom_id res chain seq x y z
N MET A 1 -15.75 -4.13 14.19
CA MET A 1 -15.08 -4.33 15.50
C MET A 1 -13.67 -4.90 15.38
N ASP A 2 -13.49 -6.07 14.76
CA ASP A 2 -12.22 -6.82 14.80
C ASP A 2 -11.02 -6.10 14.18
N MET A 3 -11.21 -5.38 13.07
CA MET A 3 -10.15 -4.58 12.46
C MET A 3 -9.60 -3.52 13.42
N MET A 4 -10.49 -2.86 14.17
CA MET A 4 -10.10 -1.84 15.14
C MET A 4 -9.40 -2.47 16.34
N ALA A 5 -9.89 -3.63 16.82
CA ALA A 5 -9.22 -4.39 17.87
C ALA A 5 -7.78 -4.74 17.46
N ARG A 6 -7.57 -5.22 16.22
CA ARG A 6 -6.21 -5.50 15.72
C ARG A 6 -5.35 -4.24 15.62
N ARG A 7 -5.91 -3.10 15.18
CA ARG A 7 -5.20 -1.80 15.13
C ARG A 7 -4.77 -1.28 16.49
N THR A 8 -5.37 -1.74 17.59
CA THR A 8 -4.88 -1.41 18.94
C THR A 8 -3.51 -2.02 19.24
N HIS A 9 -3.23 -3.19 18.66
CA HIS A 9 -1.98 -3.92 18.86
C HIS A 9 -0.91 -3.57 17.81
N VAL A 10 -1.31 -3.36 16.55
CA VAL A 10 -0.38 -2.99 15.46
C VAL A 10 -0.85 -1.72 14.78
N ALA A 11 0.03 -0.72 14.75
CA ALA A 11 -0.22 0.52 14.03
C ALA A 11 -0.11 0.26 12.51
N ILE A 12 -1.21 0.43 11.80
CA ILE A 12 -1.26 0.37 10.35
C ILE A 12 -1.24 1.83 9.85
N PRO A 13 -0.13 2.30 9.26
CA PRO A 13 -0.03 3.68 8.77
C PRO A 13 -0.93 3.89 7.55
N GLU A 14 -1.17 5.15 7.21
CA GLU A 14 -1.71 5.50 5.92
C GLU A 14 -0.66 5.27 4.82
N PHE A 15 -1.07 4.63 3.73
CA PHE A 15 -0.23 4.42 2.55
C PHE A 15 -1.07 4.17 1.31
N TYR A 16 -0.47 4.39 0.14
CA TYR A 16 -1.13 4.23 -1.14
C TYR A 16 -0.31 3.31 -2.06
N VAL A 17 -0.89 2.97 -3.21
CA VAL A 17 -0.15 2.33 -4.29
C VAL A 17 0.91 3.33 -4.79
N GLY A 18 2.17 2.90 -4.77
CA GLY A 18 3.33 3.76 -4.99
C GLY A 18 4.16 4.05 -3.75
N SER A 19 3.57 3.97 -2.55
CA SER A 19 4.30 4.22 -1.31
C SER A 19 5.33 3.11 -1.04
N VAL A 20 6.46 3.46 -0.42
CA VAL A 20 7.49 2.50 0.00
C VAL A 20 7.25 2.13 1.46
N LEU A 21 7.11 0.83 1.73
CA LEU A 21 6.85 0.31 3.06
C LEU A 21 7.98 -0.60 3.54
N ALA A 22 8.18 -0.63 4.85
CA ALA A 22 8.90 -1.68 5.53
C ALA A 22 7.94 -2.49 6.42
N VAL A 23 7.83 -3.80 6.16
CA VAL A 23 7.00 -4.70 6.95
C VAL A 23 7.90 -5.63 7.74
N THR A 24 7.71 -5.63 9.06
CA THR A 24 8.36 -6.56 9.98
C THR A 24 7.40 -7.70 10.29
N TYR A 25 7.79 -8.90 9.89
CA TYR A 25 6.99 -10.12 9.96
C TYR A 25 7.66 -11.16 10.86
N SER A 26 6.86 -11.86 11.66
CA SER A 26 7.32 -12.97 12.49
C SER A 26 7.39 -14.25 11.66
N GLU A 27 8.60 -14.72 11.36
CA GLU A 27 8.83 -15.94 10.59
C GLU A 27 9.57 -16.97 11.45
N PRO A 28 8.94 -18.08 11.89
CA PRO A 28 9.55 -19.05 12.77
C PRO A 28 10.87 -19.66 12.27
N HIS A 29 11.02 -19.78 10.94
CA HIS A 29 12.19 -20.39 10.30
C HIS A 29 13.31 -19.40 9.98
N ALA A 30 13.07 -18.09 10.13
CA ALA A 30 14.07 -17.08 9.87
C ALA A 30 15.10 -16.98 11.02
N PRO A 31 16.36 -16.63 10.73
CA PRO A 31 17.33 -16.31 11.77
C PRO A 31 16.80 -15.13 12.59
N GLY A 32 16.67 -15.30 13.92
CA GLY A 32 16.07 -14.29 14.80
C GLY A 32 14.54 -14.28 14.84
N LYS A 33 13.87 -15.21 14.15
CA LYS A 33 12.40 -15.38 14.09
C LYS A 33 11.60 -14.18 13.56
N VAL A 34 12.29 -13.16 13.06
CA VAL A 34 11.74 -11.90 12.59
C VAL A 34 12.43 -11.54 11.29
N ASN A 35 11.66 -11.17 10.28
CA ASN A 35 12.15 -10.73 8.99
C ASN A 35 11.58 -9.34 8.66
N LYS A 36 12.41 -8.47 8.08
CA LYS A 36 12.02 -7.14 7.62
C LYS A 36 12.14 -7.11 6.10
N PHE A 37 11.04 -6.81 5.42
CA PHE A 37 11.03 -6.62 3.97
C PHE A 37 10.70 -5.17 3.63
N VAL A 38 11.51 -4.55 2.79
CA VAL A 38 11.31 -3.20 2.26
C VAL A 38 10.94 -3.30 0.79
N GLY A 39 9.93 -2.56 0.35
CA GLY A 39 9.54 -2.51 -1.05
C GLY A 39 8.44 -1.51 -1.36
N ILE A 40 8.21 -1.28 -2.64
CA ILE A 40 7.12 -0.45 -3.14
C ILE A 40 5.81 -1.22 -3.12
N CYS A 41 4.74 -0.59 -2.63
CA CYS A 41 3.39 -1.14 -2.70
C CYS A 41 2.86 -1.04 -4.13
N ILE A 42 2.82 -2.16 -4.84
CA ILE A 42 2.35 -2.20 -6.24
C ILE A 42 0.85 -2.38 -6.36
N GLU A 43 0.21 -2.92 -5.33
CA GLU A 43 -1.21 -3.25 -5.38
C GLU A 43 -1.79 -3.36 -3.97
N ARG A 44 -3.04 -2.91 -3.82
CA ARG A 44 -3.87 -3.13 -2.63
C ARG A 44 -5.19 -3.76 -3.05
N LYS A 45 -5.59 -4.83 -2.39
CA LYS A 45 -6.78 -5.62 -2.75
C LYS A 45 -7.49 -6.14 -1.51
N GLY A 46 -8.72 -6.61 -1.72
CA GLY A 46 -9.55 -7.18 -0.66
C GLY A 46 -10.16 -6.13 0.25
N SER A 47 -11.06 -6.58 1.12
CA SER A 47 -11.79 -5.75 2.06
C SER A 47 -11.88 -6.44 3.43
N GLY A 48 -12.16 -5.65 4.47
CA GLY A 48 -12.25 -6.15 5.84
C GLY A 48 -10.93 -6.73 6.35
N LEU A 49 -11.01 -7.87 7.04
CA LEU A 49 -9.84 -8.59 7.57
C LEU A 49 -8.93 -9.17 6.48
N ARG A 50 -9.46 -9.41 5.27
CA ARG A 50 -8.72 -9.96 4.12
C ARG A 50 -8.09 -8.87 3.25
N ALA A 51 -7.93 -7.66 3.78
CA ALA A 51 -7.24 -6.60 3.08
C ALA A 51 -5.76 -6.95 2.93
N THR A 52 -5.27 -6.92 1.69
CA THR A 52 -3.90 -7.29 1.32
C THR A 52 -3.17 -6.14 0.63
N CYS A 53 -1.85 -6.11 0.78
CA CYS A 53 -0.96 -5.30 -0.06
C CYS A 53 0.16 -6.17 -0.62
N VAL A 54 0.61 -5.83 -1.83
CA VAL A 54 1.73 -6.50 -2.49
C VAL A 54 2.92 -5.55 -2.48
N LEU A 55 4.01 -5.98 -1.84
CA LEU A 55 5.27 -5.27 -1.85
C LEU A 55 6.22 -5.88 -2.88
N ARG A 56 6.85 -5.04 -3.69
CA ARG A 56 7.85 -5.44 -4.68
C ARG A 56 9.18 -4.79 -4.35
N ASN A 57 10.27 -5.56 -4.42
CA ASN A 57 11.62 -5.02 -4.42
C ASN A 57 12.54 -5.92 -5.27
N ILE A 58 13.68 -5.38 -5.69
CA ILE A 58 14.73 -6.14 -6.35
C ILE A 58 15.87 -6.34 -5.38
N VAL A 59 16.15 -7.60 -5.09
CA VAL A 59 17.13 -8.03 -4.09
C VAL A 59 18.13 -8.92 -4.82
N ASN A 60 19.41 -8.55 -4.80
CA ASN A 60 20.46 -9.30 -5.51
C ASN A 60 20.10 -9.56 -6.98
N ASN A 61 19.59 -8.53 -7.67
CA ASN A 61 19.11 -8.59 -9.06
C ASN A 61 17.94 -9.55 -9.33
N GLN A 62 17.29 -10.07 -8.28
CA GLN A 62 16.08 -10.87 -8.40
C GLN A 62 14.86 -10.06 -7.94
N GLY A 63 13.82 -10.03 -8.77
CA GLY A 63 12.54 -9.44 -8.38
C GLY A 63 11.83 -10.33 -7.37
N ILE A 64 11.56 -9.79 -6.18
CA ILE A 64 10.82 -10.44 -5.10
C ILE A 64 9.52 -9.69 -4.87
N GLU A 65 8.42 -10.43 -4.77
CA GLU A 65 7.12 -9.90 -4.39
C GLU A 65 6.61 -10.66 -3.17
N VAL A 66 6.14 -9.92 -2.17
CA VAL A 66 5.55 -10.48 -0.96
C VAL A 66 4.16 -9.90 -0.77
N ILE A 67 3.19 -10.78 -0.57
CA ILE A 67 1.80 -10.39 -0.29
C ILE A 67 1.64 -10.41 1.22
N TYR A 68 1.22 -9.28 1.79
CA TYR A 68 0.92 -9.15 3.20
C TYR A 68 -0.57 -8.95 3.42
N GLU A 69 -1.15 -9.74 4.31
CA GLU A 69 -2.48 -9.50 4.88
C GLU A 69 -2.36 -8.48 6.02
N LEU A 70 -2.97 -7.30 5.88
CA LEU A 70 -2.75 -6.17 6.80
C LEU A 70 -3.11 -6.47 8.26
N TYR A 71 -4.00 -7.43 8.48
CA TYR A 71 -4.49 -7.80 9.80
C TYR A 71 -3.91 -9.12 10.31
N ASP A 72 -2.96 -9.73 9.60
CA ASP A 72 -2.30 -10.97 10.03
C ASP A 72 -1.65 -10.79 11.42
N PRO A 73 -1.90 -11.68 12.41
CA PRO A 73 -1.25 -11.66 13.70
C PRO A 73 0.28 -11.74 13.64
N ALA A 74 0.87 -12.36 12.60
CA ALA A 74 2.32 -12.49 12.45
C ALA A 74 3.01 -11.17 12.09
N ILE A 75 2.28 -10.15 11.61
CA ILE A 75 2.84 -8.82 11.41
C ILE A 75 3.12 -8.16 12.77
N GLN A 76 4.35 -7.75 12.97
CA GLN A 76 4.80 -7.05 14.18
C GLN A 76 4.74 -5.53 14.00
N LYS A 77 5.16 -5.02 12.84
CA LYS A 77 5.24 -3.58 12.56
C LYS A 77 5.12 -3.31 11.06
N ILE A 78 4.38 -2.26 10.71
CA ILE A 78 4.34 -1.70 9.36
C ILE A 78 4.82 -0.26 9.44
N GLU A 79 5.88 0.07 8.72
CA GLU A 79 6.44 1.41 8.62
C GLU A 79 6.22 1.93 7.21
N CYS A 80 5.69 3.15 7.09
CA CYS A 80 5.68 3.86 5.81
C CYS A 80 6.99 4.64 5.73
N LEU A 81 7.87 4.23 4.80
CA LEU A 81 9.17 4.86 4.60
C LEU A 81 9.05 6.07 3.69
N ARG A 82 8.26 5.97 2.62
CA ARG A 82 7.96 7.09 1.73
C ARG A 82 6.50 7.07 1.34
N LEU A 83 5.78 8.11 1.74
CA LEU A 83 4.38 8.29 1.40
C LEU A 83 4.25 9.00 0.05
N GLU A 84 3.90 8.25 -0.99
CA GLU A 84 3.62 8.80 -2.32
C GLU A 84 2.49 8.03 -3.00
N ARG A 85 1.82 8.71 -3.95
CA ARG A 85 0.84 8.13 -4.87
C ARG A 85 1.41 8.09 -6.28
N ARG A 86 1.02 7.08 -7.05
CA ARG A 86 1.23 7.06 -8.50
C ARG A 86 -0.06 7.42 -9.24
N LEU A 87 0.07 7.61 -10.55
CA LEU A 87 -1.06 7.94 -11.44
C LEU A 87 -2.05 6.77 -11.60
N ASP A 88 -1.56 5.54 -11.46
CA ASP A 88 -2.33 4.31 -11.68
C ASP A 88 -2.81 3.70 -10.35
N SER A 89 -3.90 2.95 -10.41
CA SER A 89 -4.45 2.21 -9.26
C SER A 89 -3.62 0.98 -8.88
N HIS A 90 -2.80 0.46 -9.80
CA HIS A 90 -1.86 -0.63 -9.56
C HIS A 90 -0.59 -0.46 -10.41
N LEU A 91 0.53 -0.98 -9.92
CA LEU A 91 1.86 -0.88 -10.55
C LEU A 91 2.39 -2.26 -10.98
N ARG A 92 1.50 -3.19 -11.34
CA ARG A 92 1.90 -4.53 -11.78
C ARG A 92 2.83 -4.52 -13.01
N TYR A 93 2.76 -3.46 -13.81
CA TYR A 93 3.65 -3.25 -14.96
C TYR A 93 5.13 -3.10 -14.56
N LEU A 94 5.44 -2.83 -13.29
CA LEU A 94 6.82 -2.84 -12.77
C LEU A 94 7.50 -4.21 -12.87
N ARG A 95 6.73 -5.28 -13.11
CA ARG A 95 7.26 -6.62 -13.44
C ARG A 95 7.97 -6.66 -14.80
N ASP A 96 7.50 -5.87 -15.75
CA ASP A 96 8.01 -5.76 -17.12
C ASP A 96 8.84 -4.48 -17.34
N ALA A 97 9.07 -3.69 -16.28
CA ALA A 97 9.88 -2.49 -16.32
C ALA A 97 11.35 -2.77 -15.96
N PRO A 98 12.29 -1.86 -16.30
CA PRO A 98 13.65 -1.89 -15.80
C PRO A 98 13.72 -1.99 -14.28
N ALA A 99 14.76 -2.66 -13.80
CA ALA A 99 14.96 -2.93 -12.38
C ALA A 99 15.03 -1.65 -11.52
N GLU A 100 15.55 -0.57 -12.09
CA GLU A 100 15.73 0.73 -11.43
C GLU A 100 14.45 1.24 -10.76
N TYR A 101 13.29 1.09 -11.40
CA TYR A 101 12.01 1.57 -10.87
C TYR A 101 11.47 0.74 -9.68
N SER A 102 12.02 -0.45 -9.45
CA SER A 102 11.60 -1.37 -8.38
C SER A 102 12.68 -1.59 -7.32
N THR A 103 13.86 -0.99 -7.46
CA THR A 103 14.99 -1.23 -6.55
C THR A 103 14.98 -0.20 -5.43
N PHE A 104 14.83 -0.66 -4.19
CA PHE A 104 14.84 0.18 -3.00
C PHE A 104 15.82 -0.38 -1.96
N PRO A 105 16.65 0.47 -1.32
CA PRO A 105 17.57 0.02 -0.28
C PRO A 105 16.80 -0.45 0.97
N PHE A 106 17.27 -1.52 1.60
CA PHE A 106 16.66 -2.05 2.84
C PHE A 106 16.83 -1.13 4.05
N ASP A 107 17.90 -0.34 4.04
CA ASP A 107 18.25 0.61 5.10
C ASP A 107 17.71 2.03 4.82
N MET A 108 16.68 2.14 3.96
CA MET A 108 16.03 3.42 3.68
C MET A 108 15.42 4.01 4.95
N GLU A 109 15.76 5.27 5.24
CA GLU A 109 15.18 6.03 6.34
C GLU A 109 13.77 6.54 6.01
N PRO A 110 12.87 6.66 7.01
CA PRO A 110 11.53 7.17 6.79
C PRO A 110 11.54 8.69 6.53
N GLU A 111 10.92 9.08 5.43
CA GLU A 111 10.64 10.47 5.05
C GLU A 111 9.32 10.93 5.68
N TYR A 112 9.39 11.89 6.60
CA TYR A 112 8.20 12.45 7.26
C TYR A 112 7.67 13.67 6.50
N LEU A 113 6.38 13.64 6.18
CA LEU A 113 5.65 14.80 5.67
C LEU A 113 5.06 15.60 6.84
N PRO A 114 4.93 16.94 6.70
CA PRO A 114 4.21 17.73 7.68
C PRO A 114 2.74 17.30 7.74
N GLU A 115 2.13 17.34 8.92
CA GLU A 115 0.84 16.68 9.21
C GLU A 115 -0.31 17.11 8.30
N ASP A 116 -0.34 18.37 7.86
CA ASP A 116 -1.42 18.93 7.04
C ASP A 116 -1.10 18.95 5.52
N ALA A 117 0.04 18.42 5.09
CA ALA A 117 0.37 18.42 3.67
C ALA A 117 -0.43 17.37 2.91
N PRO A 118 -0.91 17.70 1.69
CA PRO A 118 -1.51 16.70 0.83
C PRO A 118 -0.49 15.64 0.41
N VAL A 119 -0.95 14.41 0.25
CA VAL A 119 -0.11 13.29 -0.19
C VAL A 119 0.45 13.58 -1.60
N PRO A 120 1.77 13.57 -1.79
CA PRO A 120 2.38 13.90 -3.08
C PRO A 120 2.05 12.83 -4.13
N VAL A 121 1.69 13.28 -5.34
CA VAL A 121 1.46 12.42 -6.51
C VAL A 121 2.69 12.46 -7.40
N ASN A 122 3.31 11.31 -7.57
CA ASN A 122 4.49 11.12 -8.40
C ASN A 122 4.06 10.75 -9.84
N GLU A 123 4.28 11.69 -10.76
CA GLU A 123 3.86 11.59 -12.17
C GLU A 123 4.90 10.92 -13.10
N ILE A 124 5.93 10.28 -12.55
CA ILE A 124 6.93 9.57 -13.36
C ILE A 124 6.25 8.57 -14.30
N LYS A 125 6.62 8.65 -15.59
CA LYS A 125 6.24 7.68 -16.61
C LYS A 125 7.35 6.63 -16.76
N VAL A 126 7.00 5.38 -16.52
CA VAL A 126 7.91 4.24 -16.58
C VAL A 126 8.05 3.74 -18.02
N GLN A 127 9.29 3.58 -18.48
CA GLN A 127 9.58 2.88 -19.73
C GLN A 127 9.56 1.36 -19.50
N LEU A 128 8.86 0.59 -20.33
CA LEU A 128 8.86 -0.87 -20.24
C LEU A 128 10.03 -1.48 -21.01
N ASN A 129 10.46 -2.65 -20.56
CA ASN A 129 11.42 -3.48 -21.28
C ASN A 129 10.84 -3.93 -22.63
N PRO A 130 11.67 -4.38 -23.58
CA PRO A 130 11.20 -5.05 -24.78
C PRO A 130 10.33 -6.27 -24.45
N ARG A 131 9.41 -6.60 -25.36
CA ARG A 131 8.50 -7.75 -25.24
C ARG A 131 9.27 -9.08 -25.22
N PRO A 132 8.69 -10.18 -24.67
CA PRO A 132 7.30 -10.34 -24.19
C PRO A 132 7.04 -9.74 -22.80
N TRP A 133 5.81 -9.25 -22.60
CA TRP A 133 5.32 -8.75 -21.31
C TRP A 133 4.37 -9.76 -20.66
N LEU A 134 4.25 -9.70 -19.34
CA LEU A 134 3.38 -10.56 -18.55
C LEU A 134 1.89 -10.33 -18.85
N GLU A 135 1.46 -9.07 -18.89
CA GLU A 135 0.09 -8.69 -19.20
C GLU A 135 0.01 -7.80 -20.45
N LYS A 136 -1.21 -7.64 -20.97
CA LYS A 136 -1.48 -6.75 -22.10
C LYS A 136 -1.73 -5.34 -21.58
N TRP A 137 -0.67 -4.68 -21.14
CA TRP A 137 -0.71 -3.32 -20.57
C TRP A 137 -1.40 -2.32 -21.49
N GLU A 138 -1.33 -2.52 -22.81
CA GLU A 138 -2.00 -1.68 -23.80
C GLU A 138 -3.54 -1.67 -23.69
N ARG A 139 -4.14 -2.57 -22.90
CA ARG A 139 -5.59 -2.69 -22.72
C ARG A 139 -6.12 -2.05 -21.43
N GLN A 140 -5.23 -1.68 -20.50
CA GLN A 140 -5.61 -1.33 -19.12
C GLN A 140 -5.69 0.19 -18.88
N GLU A 141 -5.61 1.01 -19.93
CA GLU A 141 -5.72 2.49 -19.87
C GLU A 141 -4.78 3.14 -18.82
N LEU A 142 -3.58 2.57 -18.65
CA LEU A 142 -2.57 3.04 -17.69
C LEU A 142 -1.96 4.38 -18.11
N LYS A 143 -1.75 5.27 -17.15
CA LYS A 143 -1.19 6.63 -17.32
C LYS A 143 0.27 6.72 -16.92
N GLY A 144 0.74 5.82 -16.05
CA GLY A 144 2.11 5.82 -15.52
C GLY A 144 3.14 5.10 -16.40
N ILE A 145 2.79 4.72 -17.63
CA ILE A 145 3.70 4.10 -18.60
C ILE A 145 3.94 5.07 -19.76
N THR A 146 5.16 5.11 -20.28
CA THR A 146 5.44 5.83 -21.54
C THR A 146 4.67 5.25 -22.71
N GLU A 147 4.39 6.08 -23.72
CA GLU A 147 3.63 5.65 -24.90
C GLU A 147 4.26 4.41 -25.57
N LEU A 148 3.45 3.37 -25.72
CA LEU A 148 3.90 2.10 -26.26
C LEU A 148 3.87 2.12 -27.79
N GLN A 149 5.01 1.81 -28.41
CA GLN A 149 5.05 1.60 -29.86
C GLN A 149 4.36 0.27 -30.22
N LEU A 150 3.10 0.37 -30.67
CA LEU A 150 2.24 -0.77 -30.99
C LEU A 150 2.02 -0.86 -32.51
N SER A 151 2.02 -2.09 -33.03
CA SER A 151 1.58 -2.36 -34.41
C SER A 151 0.08 -2.06 -34.57
N ASN A 152 -0.32 -1.60 -35.75
CA ASN A 152 -1.73 -1.36 -36.12
C ASN A 152 -2.65 -2.53 -35.77
N LYS A 153 -2.19 -3.77 -35.99
CA LYS A 153 -2.96 -4.97 -35.64
C LYS A 153 -3.24 -5.08 -34.14
N ARG A 154 -2.30 -4.68 -33.29
CA ARG A 154 -2.50 -4.67 -31.82
C ARG A 154 -3.42 -3.54 -31.39
N ILE A 155 -3.27 -2.36 -31.97
CA ILE A 155 -4.15 -1.21 -31.71
C ILE A 155 -5.60 -1.59 -32.03
N MET A 156 -5.84 -2.20 -33.21
CA MET A 156 -7.16 -2.69 -33.59
C MET A 156 -7.71 -3.73 -32.59
N LYS A 157 -6.89 -4.68 -32.15
CA LYS A 157 -7.29 -5.69 -31.15
C LYS A 157 -7.58 -5.08 -29.78
N ALA A 158 -6.82 -4.08 -29.35
CA ALA A 158 -7.07 -3.38 -28.08
C ALA A 158 -8.38 -2.60 -28.15
N LYS A 159 -8.59 -1.83 -29.23
CA LYS A 159 -9.85 -1.11 -29.49
C LYS A 159 -11.06 -2.05 -29.53
N ALA A 160 -10.94 -3.22 -30.14
CA ALA A 160 -12.03 -4.20 -30.20
C ALA A 160 -12.40 -4.83 -28.85
N THR A 161 -11.47 -4.85 -27.88
CA THR A 161 -11.72 -5.38 -26.52
C THR A 161 -12.09 -4.27 -25.53
N ALA A 162 -11.93 -3.00 -25.91
CA ALA A 162 -12.23 -1.88 -25.03
C ALA A 162 -13.73 -1.87 -24.68
N THR A 163 -14.03 -1.41 -23.47
CA THR A 163 -15.40 -1.32 -22.94
C THR A 163 -15.75 0.13 -22.57
N PRO A 164 -15.85 1.07 -23.55
CA PRO A 164 -16.03 2.49 -23.26
C PRO A 164 -17.32 2.84 -22.51
N TRP A 165 -18.31 1.95 -22.53
CA TRP A 165 -19.59 2.13 -21.83
C TRP A 165 -19.48 1.98 -20.31
N GLU A 166 -18.45 1.30 -19.79
CA GLU A 166 -18.32 1.06 -18.34
C GLU A 166 -18.21 2.36 -17.53
N LYS A 167 -17.61 3.41 -18.10
CA LYS A 167 -17.53 4.72 -17.43
C LYS A 167 -18.90 5.37 -17.21
N TYR A 168 -19.92 4.91 -17.94
CA TYR A 168 -21.30 5.37 -17.82
C TYR A 168 -22.20 4.37 -17.06
N ASP A 169 -21.66 3.22 -16.62
CA ASP A 169 -22.42 2.23 -15.87
C ASP A 169 -22.58 2.66 -14.40
N LEU A 170 -23.72 3.29 -14.11
CA LEU A 170 -24.08 3.75 -12.77
C LEU A 170 -24.21 2.58 -11.78
N MET A 171 -24.68 1.42 -12.24
CA MET A 171 -24.87 0.26 -11.37
C MET A 171 -23.53 -0.36 -10.98
N LYS A 172 -22.55 -0.39 -11.91
CA LYS A 172 -21.16 -0.76 -11.59
C LYS A 172 -20.58 0.19 -10.55
N LYS A 173 -20.71 1.51 -10.74
CA LYS A 173 -20.26 2.52 -9.76
C LYS A 173 -20.92 2.33 -8.39
N TYR A 174 -22.23 2.06 -8.35
CA TYR A 174 -22.95 1.79 -7.11
C TYR A 174 -22.45 0.54 -6.38
N ARG A 175 -22.14 -0.54 -7.11
CA ARG A 175 -21.57 -1.76 -6.49
C ARG A 175 -20.15 -1.57 -5.97
N GLU A 176 -19.38 -0.67 -6.57
CA GLU A 176 -17.99 -0.39 -6.21
C GLU A 176 -17.86 0.64 -5.07
N THR A 177 -18.86 1.50 -4.89
CA THR A 177 -18.83 2.59 -3.91
C THR A 177 -19.82 2.35 -2.78
N ILE A 178 -19.44 2.71 -1.57
CA ILE A 178 -20.33 2.66 -0.41
C ILE A 178 -21.21 3.93 -0.46
N PRO A 179 -22.53 3.84 -0.21
CA PRO A 179 -23.40 5.02 -0.09
C PRO A 179 -22.87 6.04 0.92
N LYS A 180 -23.21 7.33 0.74
CA LYS A 180 -22.65 8.40 1.57
C LYS A 180 -23.11 8.29 3.03
N GLU A 181 -24.35 7.86 3.23
CA GLU A 181 -24.95 7.64 4.53
C GLU A 181 -24.15 6.59 5.32
N ASP A 182 -23.94 5.42 4.71
CA ASP A 182 -23.14 4.34 5.27
C ASP A 182 -21.68 4.75 5.50
N GLN A 183 -21.09 5.54 4.59
CA GLN A 183 -19.75 6.08 4.78
C GLN A 183 -19.67 6.94 6.05
N ASN A 184 -20.62 7.86 6.26
CA ASN A 184 -20.63 8.73 7.43
C ASN A 184 -20.74 7.91 8.72
N GLU A 185 -21.64 6.91 8.76
CA GLU A 185 -21.80 6.03 9.91
C GLU A 185 -20.49 5.28 10.23
N ILE A 186 -19.84 4.72 9.20
CA ILE A 186 -18.54 4.04 9.35
C ILE A 186 -17.47 5.01 9.85
N PHE A 187 -17.42 6.22 9.29
CA PHE A 187 -16.45 7.23 9.71
C PHE A 187 -16.65 7.64 11.16
N ASP A 188 -17.89 7.88 11.60
CA ASP A 188 -18.21 8.24 12.97
C ASP A 188 -17.79 7.12 13.95
N GLU A 189 -18.05 5.85 13.62
CA GLU A 189 -17.61 4.70 14.42
C GLU A 189 -16.08 4.63 14.52
N VAL A 190 -15.38 4.78 13.38
CA VAL A 190 -13.92 4.67 13.30
C VAL A 190 -13.24 5.84 14.01
N TYR A 191 -13.70 7.08 13.80
CA TYR A 191 -13.14 8.26 14.44
C TYR A 191 -13.30 8.20 15.96
N THR A 192 -14.47 7.78 16.45
CA THR A 192 -14.69 7.61 17.89
C THR A 192 -13.67 6.66 18.50
N LYS A 193 -13.45 5.49 17.87
CA LYS A 193 -12.46 4.50 18.36
C LYS A 193 -11.03 4.96 18.22
N LEU A 194 -10.66 5.62 17.12
CA LEU A 194 -9.31 6.18 16.95
C LEU A 194 -9.03 7.23 18.03
N HIS A 195 -10.01 8.06 18.36
CA HIS A 195 -9.89 9.05 19.42
C HIS A 195 -9.70 8.40 20.80
N GLU A 196 -10.49 7.37 21.13
CA GLU A 196 -10.30 6.58 22.35
C GLU A 196 -8.90 5.94 22.43
N MET A 197 -8.43 5.40 21.30
CA MET A 197 -7.09 4.82 21.18
C MET A 197 -5.99 5.87 21.39
N GLU A 198 -6.19 7.10 20.90
CA GLU A 198 -5.23 8.17 21.10
C GLU A 198 -5.19 8.63 22.57
N ILE A 199 -6.35 8.80 23.21
CA ILE A 199 -6.45 9.14 24.63
C ILE A 199 -5.76 8.08 25.49
N THR A 200 -6.01 6.80 25.21
CA THR A 200 -5.40 5.68 25.96
C THR A 200 -3.87 5.65 25.78
N LYS A 201 -3.35 5.85 24.56
CA LYS A 201 -1.91 5.98 24.30
C LYS A 201 -1.30 7.18 25.03
N ARG A 202 -1.93 8.36 25.00
CA ARG A 202 -1.48 9.56 25.72
C ARG A 202 -1.43 9.30 27.24
N ARG A 203 -2.46 8.68 27.82
CA ARG A 203 -2.50 8.29 29.25
C ARG A 203 -1.38 7.31 29.61
N GLN A 204 -1.14 6.29 28.79
CA GLN A 204 -0.07 5.31 29.02
C GLN A 204 1.32 5.96 28.94
N LYS A 205 1.55 6.88 28.00
CA LYS A 205 2.80 7.65 27.88
C LYS A 205 3.08 8.46 29.15
N HIS A 206 2.08 9.19 29.66
CA HIS A 206 2.21 9.95 30.91
C HIS A 206 2.45 9.08 32.15
N LYS A 207 1.82 7.90 32.24
CA LYS A 207 2.08 6.95 33.33
C LYS A 207 3.52 6.44 33.31
N ARG A 208 4.09 6.17 32.12
CA ARG A 208 5.48 5.70 31.96
C ARG A 208 6.52 6.75 32.35
N THR A 209 6.26 8.03 32.10
CA THR A 209 7.16 9.12 32.52
C THR A 209 7.18 9.35 34.03
N PHE A 210 6.13 8.93 34.74
CA PHE A 210 6.05 9.08 36.19
C PHE A 210 6.64 7.84 36.89
N VAL A 211 7.96 7.79 37.03
CA VAL A 211 8.63 6.85 37.94
C VAL A 211 8.84 7.56 39.27
N ARG A 212 8.17 7.11 40.33
CA ARG A 212 8.45 7.64 41.68
C ARG A 212 9.91 7.35 42.03
N PRO A 213 10.70 8.33 42.49
CA PRO A 213 12.06 8.05 42.93
C PRO A 213 12.02 7.03 44.08
N GLN A 214 12.75 5.93 43.94
CA GLN A 214 12.97 5.02 45.06
C GLN A 214 13.82 5.77 46.09
N LYS A 215 13.31 5.88 47.33
CA LYS A 215 14.13 6.34 48.45
C LYS A 215 15.21 5.28 48.68
N THR A 216 16.44 5.59 48.29
CA THR A 216 17.63 4.90 48.80
C THR A 216 17.73 5.23 50.28
N GLY A 217 17.45 4.24 51.12
CA GLY A 217 17.74 4.26 52.56
C GLY A 217 19.14 3.76 52.81
#